data_AF-A0A2N2GVQ4-F1
#
_entry.id   AF-A0A2N2GVQ4-F1
#
_cell.length_a   1.000
_cell.length_b   1.000
_cell.length_c   1.000
_cell.angle_alpha   90.00
_cell.angle_beta   90.00
_cell.angle_gamma   90.00
#
_symmetry.space_group_name_H-M   'P 1'
#
loop_
_entity.id
_entity.type
_entity.pdbx_description
1 polymer ?
#
loop_
_entity_poly.entity_id
_entity_poly.type
_entity_poly.pdbx_seq_one_letter_code
_entity_poly.pdbx_strand_id
1 'polypeptide(L)' 'LPLQLHLLSPAGRAAQITQDLAGFWSNSYPSVKKELKGRYPKHHWPDDPLSAQPTNSTKPRQSRV' A
#
# COMPACT_ATOMS: atom_id res chain seq x y z
N LEU A 1 0.93 24.63 -4.48
CA LEU A 1 -0.37 23.92 -4.55
C LEU A 1 -0.20 22.53 -3.96
N PRO A 2 -1.19 21.97 -3.24
CA PRO A 2 -1.13 20.60 -2.74
C PRO A 2 -1.26 19.58 -3.89
N LEU A 3 -0.68 18.39 -3.71
CA LEU A 3 -0.74 17.30 -4.68
C LEU A 3 -1.95 16.39 -4.39
N GLN A 4 -2.62 15.94 -5.45
CA GLN A 4 -3.62 14.88 -5.36
C GLN A 4 -3.01 13.55 -5.77
N LEU A 5 -3.01 12.59 -4.87
CA LEU A 5 -2.45 11.26 -5.06
C LEU A 5 -3.56 10.29 -5.45
N HIS A 6 -3.30 9.52 -6.51
CA HIS A 6 -4.10 8.36 -6.89
C HIS A 6 -3.33 7.12 -6.44
N LEU A 7 -3.77 6.50 -5.35
CA LEU A 7 -3.15 5.30 -4.79
C LEU A 7 -3.73 4.08 -5.50
N LEU A 8 -2.91 3.41 -6.30
CA LEU A 8 -3.35 2.38 -7.23
C LEU A 8 -3.16 0.98 -6.66
N SER A 9 -4.11 0.11 -6.99
CA SER A 9 -3.95 -1.34 -6.85
C SER A 9 -2.97 -1.90 -7.88
N PRO A 10 -2.51 -3.16 -7.73
CA PRO A 10 -1.65 -3.82 -8.72
C PRO A 10 -2.22 -3.87 -10.15
N ALA A 11 -3.53 -3.80 -10.32
CA ALA A 11 -4.18 -3.77 -11.64
C ALA A 11 -4.34 -2.34 -12.22
N GLY A 12 -3.71 -1.33 -11.61
CA GLY A 12 -3.78 0.06 -12.06
C GLY A 12 -5.09 0.80 -11.74
N ARG A 13 -6.03 0.14 -11.03
CA ARG A 13 -7.27 0.77 -10.58
C ARG A 13 -7.04 1.53 -9.28
N ALA A 14 -7.61 2.72 -9.16
CA ALA A 14 -7.55 3.52 -7.94
C ALA A 14 -8.19 2.77 -6.77
N ALA A 15 -7.42 2.56 -5.71
CA ALA A 15 -7.88 2.04 -4.43
C ALA A 15 -8.28 3.20 -3.50
N GLN A 16 -7.59 4.34 -3.60
CA GLN A 16 -7.91 5.58 -2.90
C GLN A 16 -7.43 6.78 -3.73
N ILE A 17 -8.16 7.89 -3.68
CA ILE A 17 -7.70 9.19 -4.14
C ILE A 17 -7.65 10.10 -2.91
N THR A 18 -6.54 10.80 -2.67
CA THR A 18 -6.37 11.63 -1.47
C THR A 18 -5.40 12.78 -1.70
N GLN A 19 -5.59 13.88 -0.97
CA GLN A 19 -4.57 14.93 -0.80
C GLN A 19 -3.87 14.81 0.57
N ASP A 20 -4.36 13.94 1.45
CA ASP A 20 -3.79 13.62 2.75
C ASP A 20 -3.27 12.18 2.76
N LEU A 21 -1.96 12.05 2.54
CA LEU A 21 -1.29 10.75 2.57
C LEU A 21 -1.14 10.20 4.00
N ALA A 22 -0.99 11.08 4.99
CA ALA A 22 -0.82 10.66 6.38
C ALA A 22 -2.12 10.06 6.93
N GLY A 23 -3.25 10.72 6.70
CA GLY A 23 -4.58 10.23 7.04
C GLY A 23 -4.95 8.93 6.32
N PHE A 24 -4.46 8.74 5.09
CA PHE A 24 -4.62 7.45 4.39
C PHE A 24 -3.96 6.32 5.16
N TRP A 25 -2.68 6.47 5.56
CA TRP A 25 -1.96 5.40 6.23
C TRP A 25 -2.53 5.05 7.60
N SER A 26 -2.99 6.04 8.37
CA SER A 26 -3.54 5.83 9.72
C SER A 26 -4.95 5.26 9.73
N ASN A 27 -5.80 5.67 8.77
CA ASN A 27 -7.25 5.37 8.85
C ASN A 27 -7.76 4.45 7.73
N SER A 28 -7.36 4.71 6.48
CA SER A 28 -7.95 4.03 5.31
C SER A 28 -7.17 2.77 4.90
N TYR A 29 -5.84 2.79 5.07
CA TYR A 29 -4.97 1.69 4.67
C TYR A 29 -5.37 0.33 5.28
N PRO A 30 -5.76 0.20 6.56
CA PRO A 30 -6.15 -1.11 7.12
C PRO A 30 -7.31 -1.77 6.36
N SER A 31 -8.32 -0.98 5.97
CA SER A 31 -9.46 -1.45 5.19
C SER A 31 -9.07 -1.81 3.76
N VAL A 32 -8.29 -0.93 3.10
CA VAL A 32 -7.77 -1.18 1.74
C VAL A 32 -6.88 -2.42 1.71
N LYS A 33 -6.02 -2.60 2.70
CA LYS A 33 -5.17 -3.78 2.89
C LYS A 33 -6.01 -5.05 3.01
N LYS A 34 -7.06 -5.05 3.83
CA LYS A 34 -7.93 -6.23 4.03
C LYS A 34 -8.56 -6.69 2.70
N GLU A 35 -9.03 -5.74 1.91
CA GLU A 35 -9.63 -6.02 0.59
C GLU A 35 -8.57 -6.48 -0.44
N LEU A 36 -7.48 -5.73 -0.57
CA LEU A 36 -6.46 -5.99 -1.58
C LEU A 36 -5.61 -7.22 -1.28
N LYS A 37 -5.36 -7.56 -0.01
CA LYS A 37 -4.62 -8.78 0.36
C LYS A 37 -5.35 -10.04 -0.10
N GLY A 38 -6.69 -10.05 -0.07
CA GLY A 38 -7.50 -11.16 -0.59
C GLY A 38 -7.41 -11.29 -2.12
N ARG A 39 -7.49 -10.16 -2.84
CA ARG A 39 -7.42 -10.15 -4.32
C ARG A 39 -6.00 -10.37 -4.87
N TYR A 40 -4.98 -9.92 -4.13
CA TYR A 40 -3.58 -9.90 -4.54
C TYR A 40 -2.68 -10.53 -3.47
N PRO A 41 -2.81 -11.85 -3.21
CA PRO A 41 -2.12 -12.52 -2.11
C PRO A 41 -0.59 -12.61 -2.29
N LYS A 42 -0.10 -12.43 -3.52
CA LYS A 42 1.34 -12.44 -3.82
C LYS A 42 2.05 -11.13 -3.50
N HIS A 43 1.32 -10.04 -3.24
CA HIS A 43 1.88 -8.73 -2.92
C HIS A 43 2.17 -8.58 -1.43
N HIS A 44 3.20 -7.81 -1.11
CA HIS A 44 3.55 -7.46 0.26
C HIS A 44 2.60 -6.38 0.79
N TRP A 45 1.86 -6.71 1.86
CA TRP A 45 0.93 -5.81 2.54
C TRP A 45 1.36 -5.66 4.02
N PRO A 46 2.29 -4.74 4.33
CA PRO A 46 2.86 -4.61 5.68
C PRO A 46 1.81 -4.25 6.73
N ASP A 47 1.99 -4.71 7.96
CA ASP A 47 1.16 -4.28 9.10
C ASP A 47 1.51 -2.86 9.53
N ASP A 48 2.79 -2.50 9.47
CA ASP A 48 3.26 -1.12 9.61
C ASP A 48 3.74 -0.59 8.24
N PRO A 49 2.88 0.16 7.51
CA PRO A 49 3.24 0.71 6.20
C PRO A 49 4.22 1.88 6.27
N LEU A 50 4.37 2.55 7.42
CA LEU A 50 5.23 3.72 7.56
C LEU A 50 6.70 3.33 7.74
N SER A 51 6.98 2.15 8.32
CA SER A 51 8.34 1.61 8.46
C SER A 51 8.73 0.59 7.38
N ALA A 52 7.79 0.19 6.53
CA ALA A 52 8.02 -0.81 5.50
C ALA A 52 9.07 -0.36 4.47
N GLN A 53 10.07 -1.20 4.22
CA GLN A 53 11.07 -0.93 3.20
C GLN A 53 10.46 -0.99 1.79
N PRO A 54 10.66 0.04 0.95
CA PRO A 54 10.15 0.05 -0.41
C PRO A 54 10.80 -1.05 -1.25
N THR A 55 10.03 -1.71 -2.12
CA THR A 55 10.52 -2.79 -2.97
C THR A 55 9.78 -2.83 -4.31
N ASN A 56 10.50 -3.16 -5.38
CA ASN A 56 9.92 -3.44 -6.70
C ASN A 56 9.46 -4.89 -6.86
N SER A 57 9.68 -5.74 -5.84
CA SER A 57 9.27 -7.14 -5.85
C SER A 57 7.91 -7.32 -5.21
N THR A 58 7.11 -8.26 -5.72
CA THR A 58 5.81 -8.60 -5.11
C THR A 58 5.97 -9.24 -3.72
N LYS A 59 7.08 -9.96 -3.50
CA LYS A 59 7.44 -10.56 -2.22
C LYS A 59 8.58 -9.77 -1.54
N PRO A 60 8.55 -9.62 -0.21
CA PRO A 60 9.68 -9.05 0.50
C PRO A 60 10.90 -9.97 0.31
N ARG A 61 12.01 -9.41 -0.17
CA ARG A 61 13.29 -10.12 -0.21
C ARG A 61 13.73 -10.26 1.25
N GLN A 62 13.57 -11.46 1.82
CA GLN A 62 14.21 -11.76 3.10
C GLN A 62 15.68 -11.43 2.93
N SER A 63 16.17 -10.45 3.68
CA SER A 63 17.59 -10.20 3.84
C SER A 63 18.19 -11.53 4.27
N ARG A 64 18.95 -12.18 3.37
CA ARG A 64 19.86 -13.26 3.77
C ARG A 64 20.86 -12.59 4.69
N VAL A 65 20.62 -12.71 5.99
CA VAL A 65 21.64 -12.55 7.03
C VAL A 65 22.45 -13.84 7.04
#